data_AF-A0A951GPI2-F1
#
_entry.id   AF-A0A951GPI2-F1
#
_cell.length_a   1.000
_cell.length_b   1.000
_cell.length_c   1.000
_cell.angle_alpha   90.00
_cell.angle_beta   90.00
_cell.angle_gamma   90.00
#
_symmetry.space_group_name_H-M   'P 1'
#
loop_
_entity.id
_entity.type
_entity.pdbx_description
1 polymer ?
#
loop_
_entity_poly.entity_id
_entity_poly.type
_entity_poly.pdbx_seq_one_letter_code
_entity_poly.pdbx_strand_id
1 'polypeptide(L)'
;KVDLQSMDWSTLVSRRAVKDPPPAQGGWHIFPTAWPATAMSNPVVNAPLDTSCGGKNWFGWPCDEELMKRRLAYLAAKDDAARKQAIDALQERFFESAPYAYAGQYLPPTAYRKDRMKNPIGLVSPVFWNLEKIA
;
A
#
# COMPACT_ATOMS: atom_id res chain seq x y z
N LYS A 1 11.63 -23.53 0.19
CA LYS A 1 12.57 -22.92 1.18
C LYS A 1 12.50 -21.41 1.00
N VAL A 2 12.42 -20.64 2.09
CA VAL A 2 12.45 -19.17 2.04
C VAL A 2 13.85 -18.69 2.41
N ASP A 3 14.37 -17.70 1.68
CA ASP A 3 15.64 -17.04 1.96
C ASP A 3 15.38 -15.58 2.37
N LEU A 4 15.71 -15.23 3.61
CA LEU A 4 15.45 -13.90 4.15
C LEU A 4 16.61 -12.96 3.82
N GLN A 5 16.32 -11.93 3.04
CA GLN A 5 17.27 -10.91 2.62
C GLN A 5 17.00 -9.61 3.38
N SER A 6 17.71 -9.36 4.48
CA SER A 6 17.57 -8.13 5.27
C SER A 6 18.40 -6.99 4.67
N MET A 7 17.84 -5.78 4.63
CA MET A 7 18.49 -4.57 4.15
C MET A 7 17.86 -3.32 4.76
N ASP A 8 18.54 -2.18 4.64
CA ASP A 8 17.97 -0.89 5.03
C ASP A 8 16.88 -0.44 4.04
N TRP A 9 16.10 0.59 4.44
CA TRP A 9 14.95 1.05 3.66
C TRP A 9 15.33 1.64 2.30
N SER A 10 16.43 2.41 2.20
CA SER A 10 16.78 3.03 0.91
C SER A 10 17.21 1.97 -0.10
N THR A 11 17.96 0.95 0.35
CA THR A 11 18.29 -0.23 -0.46
C THR A 11 17.04 -0.95 -0.95
N LEU A 12 16.04 -1.19 -0.08
CA LEU A 12 14.77 -1.81 -0.49
C LEU A 12 14.03 -0.95 -1.53
N VAL A 13 13.96 0.37 -1.33
CA VAL A 13 13.27 1.30 -2.25
C VAL A 13 13.88 1.28 -3.65
N SER A 14 15.20 1.18 -3.78
CA SER A 14 15.87 1.02 -5.06
C SER A 14 15.65 -0.39 -5.64
N ARG A 15 15.77 -1.43 -4.81
CA ARG A 15 15.68 -2.83 -5.24
C ARG A 15 14.29 -3.23 -5.75
N ARG A 16 13.20 -2.76 -5.14
CA ARG A 16 11.83 -3.11 -5.54
C ARG A 16 11.48 -2.67 -6.98
N ALA A 17 12.23 -1.72 -7.55
CA ALA A 17 12.09 -1.27 -8.93
C ALA A 17 12.76 -2.19 -9.96
N VAL A 18 13.66 -3.08 -9.52
CA VAL A 18 14.38 -4.01 -10.40
C VAL A 18 13.42 -5.10 -10.90
N LYS A 19 13.39 -5.28 -12.23
CA LYS A 19 12.53 -6.26 -12.92
C LYS A 19 13.24 -7.57 -13.27
N ASP A 20 14.56 -7.64 -13.07
CA ASP A 20 15.34 -8.82 -13.41
C ASP A 20 14.86 -10.05 -12.62
N PRO A 21 14.92 -11.26 -13.21
CA PRO A 21 14.47 -12.47 -12.55
C PRO A 21 15.20 -12.69 -11.22
N PRO A 22 14.47 -12.86 -10.11
CA PRO A 22 15.11 -13.18 -8.83
C PRO A 22 15.79 -14.56 -8.87
N PRO A 23 16.85 -14.79 -8.09
CA PRO A 23 17.55 -13.83 -7.22
C PRO A 23 18.65 -13.04 -7.96
N ALA A 24 18.82 -13.26 -9.26
CA ALA A 24 19.92 -12.67 -10.01
C ALA A 24 19.77 -11.15 -10.12
N GLN A 25 20.91 -10.45 -10.15
CA GLN A 25 20.99 -9.02 -10.50
C GLN A 25 20.13 -8.07 -9.64
N GLY A 26 19.81 -8.48 -8.40
CA GLY A 26 19.01 -7.66 -7.48
C GLY A 26 17.50 -7.84 -7.60
N GLY A 27 17.02 -8.77 -8.44
CA GLY A 27 15.62 -9.18 -8.46
C GLY A 27 15.10 -9.64 -7.10
N TRP A 28 13.78 -9.64 -6.92
CA TRP A 28 13.11 -9.98 -5.68
C TRP A 28 11.85 -10.83 -5.95
N HIS A 29 11.44 -11.63 -4.95
CA HIS A 29 10.21 -12.43 -5.03
C HIS A 29 9.05 -11.75 -4.29
N ILE A 30 9.29 -11.36 -3.03
CA ILE A 30 8.32 -10.73 -2.14
C ILE A 30 9.07 -9.71 -1.27
N PHE A 31 8.44 -8.58 -0.96
CA PHE A 31 8.91 -7.65 0.07
C PHE A 31 7.74 -7.13 0.92
N PRO A 32 7.94 -6.92 2.23
CA PRO A 32 6.96 -6.24 3.07
C PRO A 32 7.03 -4.72 2.87
N THR A 33 5.88 -4.05 2.91
CA THR A 33 5.76 -2.59 2.93
C THR A 33 4.49 -2.19 3.68
N ALA A 34 4.39 -0.91 4.06
CA ALA A 34 3.19 -0.34 4.67
C ALA A 34 2.72 0.91 3.92
N TRP A 35 1.42 1.19 4.00
CA TRP A 35 0.75 2.35 3.38
C TRP A 35 -0.28 2.92 4.36
N PRO A 36 -0.64 4.21 4.28
CA PRO A 36 -1.73 4.77 5.08
C PRO A 36 -3.04 4.00 4.85
N ALA A 37 -3.74 3.66 5.94
CA ALA A 37 -5.00 2.92 5.88
C ALA A 37 -6.05 3.61 5.00
N THR A 38 -6.08 4.95 5.01
CA THR A 38 -6.97 5.77 4.17
C THR A 38 -6.72 5.60 2.68
N ALA A 39 -5.48 5.37 2.26
CA ALA A 39 -5.14 5.07 0.87
C ALA A 39 -5.52 3.63 0.51
N MET A 40 -5.26 2.69 1.42
CA MET A 40 -5.57 1.27 1.21
C MET A 40 -7.07 0.97 1.14
N SER A 41 -7.88 1.67 1.95
CA SER A 41 -9.34 1.45 2.04
C SER A 41 -10.13 2.03 0.87
N ASN A 42 -9.50 2.81 0.00
CA ASN A 42 -10.16 3.45 -1.14
C ASN A 42 -9.56 2.91 -2.45
N PRO A 43 -10.33 2.14 -3.25
CA PRO A 43 -9.83 1.54 -4.49
C PRO A 43 -9.40 2.58 -5.53
N VAL A 44 -9.80 3.85 -5.41
CA VAL A 44 -9.34 4.92 -6.32
C VAL A 44 -7.87 5.23 -6.07
N VAL A 45 -7.46 5.37 -4.80
CA VAL A 45 -6.11 5.84 -4.42
C VAL A 45 -5.19 4.72 -3.95
N ASN A 46 -5.68 3.49 -3.85
CA ASN A 46 -4.87 2.30 -3.59
C ASN A 46 -4.00 1.98 -4.82
N ALA A 47 -2.76 2.49 -4.85
CA ALA A 47 -1.86 2.31 -6.00
C ALA A 47 -1.50 0.83 -6.28
N PRO A 48 -1.26 -0.04 -5.27
CA PRO A 48 -1.05 -1.47 -5.50
C PRO A 48 -2.22 -2.22 -6.17
N LEU A 49 -3.43 -1.65 -6.18
CA LEU A 49 -4.60 -2.24 -6.86
C LEU A 49 -4.59 -2.00 -8.38
N ASP A 50 -3.59 -1.28 -8.93
CA ASP A 50 -3.44 -1.13 -10.38
C ASP A 50 -2.83 -2.39 -10.96
N THR A 51 -3.62 -3.10 -11.75
CA THR A 51 -3.28 -4.37 -12.39
C THR A 51 -3.25 -4.26 -13.91
N SER A 52 -3.05 -3.05 -14.44
CA SER A 52 -2.86 -2.82 -15.87
C SER A 52 -1.60 -3.54 -16.39
N CYS A 53 -1.74 -4.23 -17.52
CA CYS A 53 -0.69 -5.08 -18.10
C CYS A 53 0.46 -4.32 -18.79
N GLY A 54 0.56 -3.00 -18.58
CA GLY A 54 1.60 -2.16 -19.18
C GLY A 54 2.94 -2.18 -18.44
N GLY A 55 3.04 -2.86 -17.29
CA GLY A 55 4.25 -2.94 -16.48
C GLY A 55 4.73 -1.59 -15.93
N LYS A 56 3.84 -0.59 -15.86
CA LYS A 56 4.09 0.74 -15.29
C LYS A 56 3.38 0.96 -13.95
N ASN A 57 2.55 0.01 -13.55
CA ASN A 57 1.91 -0.06 -12.25
C ASN A 57 2.93 -0.32 -11.13
N TRP A 58 2.43 -0.38 -9.90
CA TRP A 58 3.26 -0.56 -8.71
C TRP A 58 4.10 -1.85 -8.79
N PHE A 59 5.21 -1.86 -8.04
CA PHE A 59 6.19 -2.94 -8.03
C PHE A 59 5.55 -4.32 -7.88
N GLY A 60 6.05 -5.29 -8.64
CA GLY A 60 5.42 -6.60 -8.84
C GLY A 60 4.63 -6.67 -10.15
N TRP A 61 4.28 -5.51 -10.71
CA TRP A 61 3.70 -5.34 -12.04
C TRP A 61 2.59 -6.36 -12.37
N PRO A 62 1.61 -6.56 -11.49
CA PRO A 62 0.55 -7.52 -11.73
C PRO A 62 -0.22 -7.17 -13.01
N CYS A 63 -0.65 -8.19 -13.75
CA CYS A 63 -1.46 -8.05 -14.95
C CYS A 63 -2.75 -8.86 -14.75
N ASP A 64 -3.85 -8.15 -14.53
CA ASP A 64 -5.19 -8.71 -14.36
C ASP A 64 -6.23 -7.73 -14.90
N GLU A 65 -6.51 -7.84 -16.21
CA GLU A 65 -7.42 -6.93 -16.91
C GLU A 65 -8.83 -6.95 -16.31
N GLU A 66 -9.29 -8.09 -15.79
CA GLU A 66 -10.61 -8.21 -15.15
C GLU A 66 -10.66 -7.49 -13.80
N LEU A 67 -9.60 -7.58 -12.98
CA LEU A 67 -9.53 -6.80 -11.75
C LEU A 67 -9.51 -5.30 -12.06
N MET A 68 -8.73 -4.88 -13.06
CA MET A 68 -8.67 -3.48 -13.45
C MET A 68 -10.00 -2.96 -14.01
N LYS A 69 -10.70 -3.77 -14.82
CA LYS A 69 -12.05 -3.45 -15.32
C LYS A 69 -13.06 -3.27 -14.18
N ARG A 70 -13.05 -4.15 -13.17
CA ARG A 70 -13.91 -4.04 -11.98
C ARG A 70 -13.57 -2.78 -11.16
N ARG A 71 -12.29 -2.44 -11.06
CA ARG A 71 -11.83 -1.18 -10.42
C ARG A 71 -12.40 0.03 -11.16
N LEU A 72 -12.31 0.05 -12.49
CA LEU A 72 -12.89 1.12 -13.32
C LEU A 72 -14.42 1.20 -13.21
N ALA A 73 -15.11 0.07 -13.07
CA ALA A 73 -16.56 0.05 -12.84
C ALA A 73 -16.95 0.73 -11.51
N TYR A 74 -16.16 0.52 -10.44
CA TYR A 74 -16.35 1.23 -9.17
C TYR A 74 -16.20 2.74 -9.33
N LEU A 75 -15.19 3.19 -10.10
CA LEU A 75 -14.96 4.61 -10.41
C LEU A 75 -16.11 5.23 -11.22
N ALA A 76 -16.72 4.46 -12.12
CA ALA A 76 -17.80 4.92 -13.00
C ALA A 76 -19.21 4.85 -12.36
N ALA A 77 -19.34 4.24 -11.19
CA ALA A 77 -20.63 4.09 -10.50
C ALA A 77 -21.24 5.44 -10.13
N LYS A 78 -22.52 5.64 -10.48
CA LYS A 78 -23.23 6.93 -10.35
C LYS A 78 -23.98 7.11 -9.04
N ASP A 79 -24.23 6.02 -8.32
CA ASP A 79 -24.96 5.99 -7.06
C ASP A 79 -24.36 4.94 -6.11
N ASP A 80 -24.81 4.96 -4.86
CA ASP A 80 -24.25 4.11 -3.80
C ASP A 80 -24.59 2.62 -3.97
N ALA A 81 -25.73 2.30 -4.58
CA ALA A 81 -26.13 0.92 -4.83
C ALA A 81 -25.22 0.28 -5.90
N ALA A 82 -24.99 0.98 -7.01
CA ALA A 82 -24.07 0.58 -8.05
C ALA A 82 -22.63 0.52 -7.53
N ARG A 83 -22.23 1.47 -6.68
CA ARG A 83 -20.90 1.49 -6.06
C ARG A 83 -20.69 0.28 -5.14
N LYS A 84 -21.71 -0.11 -4.36
CA LYS A 84 -21.68 -1.29 -3.49
C LYS A 84 -21.52 -2.58 -4.30
N GLN A 85 -22.29 -2.74 -5.38
CA GLN A 85 -22.17 -3.89 -6.27
C GLN A 85 -20.78 -3.97 -6.93
N ALA A 86 -20.26 -2.83 -7.39
CA ALA A 86 -18.95 -2.77 -8.04
C ALA A 86 -17.80 -3.10 -7.06
N ILE A 87 -17.87 -2.64 -5.80
CA ILE A 87 -16.84 -2.96 -4.81
C ILE A 87 -16.88 -4.44 -4.40
N ASP A 88 -18.06 -5.05 -4.28
CA ASP A 88 -18.20 -6.48 -3.95
C ASP A 88 -17.56 -7.33 -5.06
N ALA A 89 -17.89 -7.03 -6.32
CA ALA A 89 -17.28 -7.70 -7.47
C ALA A 89 -15.76 -7.49 -7.53
N LEU A 90 -15.28 -6.27 -7.25
CA LEU A 90 -13.84 -5.97 -7.21
C LEU A 90 -13.13 -6.79 -6.13
N GLN A 91 -13.70 -6.88 -4.93
CA GLN A 91 -13.13 -7.63 -3.82
C GLN A 91 -13.09 -9.13 -4.10
N GLU A 92 -14.15 -9.70 -4.68
CA GLU A 92 -14.17 -11.11 -5.10
C GLU A 92 -12.97 -11.42 -6.01
N ARG A 93 -12.81 -10.66 -7.09
CA ARG A 93 -11.68 -10.86 -8.02
C ARG A 93 -10.33 -10.62 -7.35
N PHE A 94 -10.23 -9.65 -6.44
CA PHE A 94 -9.00 -9.37 -5.70
C PHE A 94 -8.56 -10.58 -4.87
N PHE A 95 -9.48 -11.28 -4.22
CA PHE A 95 -9.15 -12.48 -3.43
C PHE A 95 -8.85 -13.71 -4.29
N GLU A 96 -9.36 -13.77 -5.53
CA GLU A 96 -8.98 -14.80 -6.50
C GLU A 96 -7.55 -14.60 -7.05
N SER A 97 -7.20 -13.38 -7.45
CA SER A 97 -5.90 -13.11 -8.11
C SER A 97 -4.79 -12.71 -7.14
N ALA A 98 -5.15 -12.24 -5.94
CA ALA A 98 -4.25 -11.91 -4.83
C ALA A 98 -2.97 -11.16 -5.26
N PRO A 99 -3.09 -10.00 -5.96
CA PRO A 99 -1.91 -9.27 -6.47
C PRO A 99 -1.00 -8.75 -5.34
N TYR A 100 -1.54 -8.61 -4.13
CA TYR A 100 -0.80 -8.40 -2.89
C TYR A 100 -1.59 -8.97 -1.71
N ALA A 101 -0.93 -9.19 -0.58
CA ALA A 101 -1.55 -9.70 0.64
C ALA A 101 -1.49 -8.68 1.78
N TYR A 102 -2.57 -8.58 2.55
CA TYR A 102 -2.59 -7.81 3.79
C TYR A 102 -1.93 -8.62 4.92
N ALA A 103 -0.84 -8.09 5.48
CA ALA A 103 -0.22 -8.66 6.68
C ALA A 103 -0.95 -8.23 7.98
N GLY A 104 -1.69 -7.12 7.92
CA GLY A 104 -2.44 -6.58 9.05
C GLY A 104 -2.51 -5.05 9.00
N GLN A 105 -3.11 -4.47 10.04
CA GLN A 105 -3.18 -3.03 10.27
C GLN A 105 -2.59 -2.72 11.65
N TYR A 106 -1.86 -1.62 11.75
CA TYR A 106 -1.29 -1.16 13.02
C TYR A 106 -1.41 0.35 13.16
N LEU A 107 -1.42 0.82 14.41
CA LEU A 107 -1.22 2.22 14.73
C LEU A 107 0.27 2.41 15.08
N PRO A 108 1.00 3.29 14.38
CA PRO A 108 2.41 3.50 14.69
C PRO A 108 2.53 4.11 16.10
N PRO A 109 3.36 3.52 16.99
CA PRO A 109 3.56 4.08 18.31
C PRO A 109 4.27 5.43 18.19
N THR A 110 3.78 6.44 18.90
CA THR A 110 4.42 7.76 18.98
C THR A 110 4.91 7.99 20.41
N ALA A 111 6.18 8.37 20.55
CA ALA A 111 6.78 8.71 21.83
C ALA A 111 7.31 10.14 21.81
N TYR A 112 7.07 10.89 22.89
CA TYR A 112 7.58 12.24 23.09
C TYR A 112 7.90 12.47 24.57
N ARG A 113 8.80 13.42 24.84
CA ARG A 113 9.19 13.84 26.20
C ARG A 113 8.07 14.66 26.83
N LYS A 114 7.30 14.08 27.75
CA LYS A 114 6.18 14.77 28.43
C LYS A 114 6.58 16.04 29.17
N ASP A 115 7.85 16.11 29.61
CA ASP A 115 8.45 17.21 30.37
C ASP A 115 9.06 18.31 29.47
N ARG A 116 9.23 18.04 28.16
CA ARG A 116 9.87 18.96 27.21
C ARG A 116 9.00 19.31 26.02
N MET A 117 7.88 18.62 25.82
CA MET A 117 7.03 18.77 24.65
C MET A 117 5.57 18.89 25.08
N LYS A 118 4.83 19.82 24.45
CA LYS A 118 3.38 19.97 24.61
C LYS A 118 2.69 19.99 23.24
N ASN A 119 1.39 19.74 23.24
CA ASN A 119 0.51 19.72 22.06
C ASN A 119 0.88 18.69 20.97
N PRO A 120 1.23 17.42 21.30
CA PRO A 120 1.41 16.40 20.29
C PRO A 120 0.05 16.04 19.66
N ILE A 121 0.02 16.01 18.33
CA ILE A 121 -1.16 15.53 17.59
C ILE A 121 -0.92 14.06 17.25
N GLY A 122 -1.78 13.19 17.76
CA GLY A 122 -1.77 11.75 17.44
C GLY A 122 -2.36 11.52 16.05
N LEU A 123 -1.55 11.68 14.99
CA LEU A 123 -1.92 11.30 13.63
C LEU A 123 -1.19 10.02 13.21
N VAL A 124 -1.76 9.35 12.20
CA VAL A 124 -1.18 8.15 11.57
C VAL A 124 0.19 8.44 10.92
N SER A 125 0.46 9.69 10.57
CA SER A 125 1.76 10.16 10.08
C SER A 125 2.39 11.11 11.10
N PRO A 126 3.73 11.06 11.30
CA PRO A 126 4.42 11.99 12.18
C PRO A 126 4.34 13.40 11.58
N VAL A 127 3.41 14.20 12.10
CA VAL A 127 3.35 15.63 11.83
C VAL A 127 3.80 16.37 13.08
N PHE A 128 4.64 17.39 12.89
CA PHE A 128 5.10 18.25 13.98
C PHE A 128 4.25 19.53 14.07
N TRP A 129 3.03 19.47 13.54
CA TRP A 129 2.09 20.59 13.56
C TRP A 129 1.63 20.89 14.98
N ASN A 130 1.62 22.17 15.37
CA ASN A 130 1.33 22.65 16.73
C ASN A 130 2.22 22.08 17.84
N LEU A 131 3.26 21.30 17.53
CA LEU A 131 4.13 20.72 18.52
C LEU A 131 5.10 21.78 19.06
N GLU A 132 5.10 21.99 20.36
CA GLU A 132 5.90 23.02 21.01
C GLU A 132 6.88 22.43 22.02
N LYS A 133 8.03 23.11 22.18
CA LYS A 133 8.97 22.83 23.27
C LYS A 133 8.50 23.55 24.55
N ILE A 134 8.59 22.85 25.67
CA ILE A 134 8.49 23.42 27.01
C ILE A 134 9.92 23.85 27.40
N ALA A 135 10.07 25.09 27.90
CA ALA A 135 11.36 25.61 28.38
C ALA A 135 11.96 24.72 29.47
#